data_AF-A0A958Y765-F1
#
_entry.id   AF-A0A958Y765-F1
#
_cell.length_a   1.000
_cell.length_b   1.000
_cell.length_c   1.000
_cell.angle_alpha   90.00
_cell.angle_beta   90.00
_cell.angle_gamma   90.00
#
_symmetry.space_group_name_H-M   'P 1'
#
loop_
_entity.id
_entity.type
_entity.pdbx_description
1 polymer ?
#
loop_
_entity_poly.entity_id
_entity_poly.type
_entity_poly.pdbx_seq_one_letter_code
_entity_poly.pdbx_strand_id
1 'polypeptide(L)'
;WTMAIQPSEKYVWQRISDNTEEVFAVPSTSPFPRFSNENRIPVTFSIGESLKFSRNTYNAVVQRFGPWKLLSYEPGDVYYMKNDEGKWVEVVSLINWKGFFFPYPTFGGVMIIDSGAHDIKDYFERILIGKGTYVSPEDIKYHKFLQGQNVLSEKVSQLEAESLKFLGGFSDPLPWNMKTAVKIPVLPDDQNQQPFVTDFDFSGTDIDAYSGLYHWFGLEPVGEERTSLSYSVFIPADGTEKLYYYDHAAKKQGYAGVSAMPLKVIESRKEYDWSVNKPVEFRPYIKDIAGKRRLFFLGTISAIRDDSKKFDGSATPDLALIDAEYRDVIWIDVKKPSQW
;
A
#
# COMPACT_ATOMS: atom_id res chain seq x y z
N TRP A 1 8.81 6.70 3.85
CA TRP A 1 8.70 6.14 2.49
C TRP A 1 10.09 5.89 1.93
N THR A 2 10.27 4.77 1.23
CA THR A 2 11.58 4.30 0.76
C THR A 2 11.43 3.71 -0.63
N MET A 3 12.35 4.02 -1.53
CA MET A 3 12.43 3.40 -2.86
C MET A 3 13.88 3.26 -3.28
N ALA A 4 14.16 2.28 -4.14
CA ALA A 4 15.47 2.18 -4.79
C ALA A 4 15.54 3.07 -6.03
N ILE A 5 16.69 3.70 -6.25
CA ILE A 5 17.02 4.39 -7.51
C ILE A 5 17.71 3.38 -8.41
N GLN A 6 16.96 2.88 -9.39
CA GLN A 6 17.37 1.77 -10.24
C GLN A 6 17.51 2.20 -11.71
N PRO A 7 18.24 1.44 -12.55
CA PRO A 7 18.28 1.65 -13.98
C PRO A 7 16.87 1.73 -14.58
N SER A 8 16.67 2.68 -15.51
CA SER A 8 15.37 2.88 -16.14
C SER A 8 14.93 1.64 -16.91
N GLU A 9 13.64 1.33 -16.87
CA GLU A 9 13.07 0.21 -17.62
C GLU A 9 13.34 0.27 -19.13
N LYS A 10 13.53 1.48 -19.66
CA LYS A 10 13.80 1.75 -21.08
C LYS A 10 15.19 1.30 -21.53
N TYR A 11 16.18 1.25 -20.64
CA TYR A 11 17.58 0.94 -20.97
C TYR A 11 17.93 -0.49 -20.59
N VAL A 12 17.65 -1.44 -21.49
CA VAL A 12 17.82 -2.88 -21.24
C VAL A 12 19.26 -3.24 -20.84
N TRP A 13 20.26 -2.66 -21.48
CA TRP A 13 21.67 -2.95 -21.18
C TRP A 13 22.05 -2.56 -19.75
N GLN A 14 21.63 -1.38 -19.28
CA GLN A 14 21.88 -0.93 -17.91
C GLN A 14 21.21 -1.86 -16.88
N ARG A 15 20.01 -2.36 -17.18
CA ARG A 15 19.31 -3.34 -16.31
C ARG A 15 20.03 -4.69 -16.22
N ILE A 16 20.92 -5.00 -17.17
CA ILE A 16 21.71 -6.23 -17.20
C ILE A 16 23.05 -6.02 -16.50
N SER A 17 23.70 -4.87 -16.68
CA SER A 17 25.06 -4.59 -16.18
C SER A 17 25.11 -3.83 -14.85
N ASP A 18 24.22 -2.88 -14.63
CA ASP A 18 24.38 -1.87 -13.58
C ASP A 18 23.64 -2.29 -12.31
N ASN A 19 24.13 -1.87 -11.15
CA ASN A 19 23.50 -2.12 -9.85
C ASN A 19 22.47 -1.03 -9.51
N THR A 20 21.65 -1.31 -8.51
CA THR A 20 21.02 -0.25 -7.72
C THR A 20 22.10 0.33 -6.82
N GLU A 21 22.36 1.63 -6.90
CA GLU A 21 23.47 2.26 -6.14
C GLU A 21 22.99 3.21 -5.05
N GLU A 22 21.71 3.57 -5.07
CA GLU A 22 21.13 4.47 -4.09
C GLU A 22 19.73 3.98 -3.68
N VAL A 23 19.42 4.15 -2.40
CA VAL A 23 18.05 4.11 -1.89
C VAL A 23 17.66 5.52 -1.50
N PHE A 24 16.47 5.92 -1.89
CA PHE A 24 15.87 7.19 -1.49
C PHE A 24 14.91 6.94 -0.33
N ALA A 25 15.14 7.60 0.79
CA ALA A 25 14.35 7.42 2.01
C ALA A 25 13.90 8.77 2.57
N VAL A 26 12.59 8.96 2.68
CA VAL A 26 11.97 10.16 3.25
C VAL A 26 11.27 9.79 4.56
N PRO A 27 11.59 10.48 5.68
CA PRO A 27 10.87 10.32 6.93
C PRO A 27 9.39 10.65 6.78
N SER A 28 8.51 9.89 7.43
CA SER A 28 7.06 10.15 7.44
C SER A 28 6.69 11.47 8.13
N THR A 29 7.59 12.02 8.96
CA THR A 29 7.43 13.31 9.64
C THR A 29 7.87 14.49 8.79
N SER A 30 8.44 14.26 7.59
CA SER A 30 8.81 15.35 6.69
C SER A 30 7.57 15.94 6.02
N PRO A 31 7.37 17.27 6.04
CA PRO A 31 6.21 17.90 5.41
C PRO A 31 6.24 17.84 3.89
N PHE A 32 7.39 17.52 3.28
CA PHE A 32 7.53 17.38 1.84
C PHE A 32 8.58 16.30 1.49
N PRO A 33 8.33 15.44 0.49
CA PRO A 33 9.34 14.53 -0.05
C PRO A 33 10.37 15.33 -0.84
N ARG A 34 11.41 15.83 -0.15
CA ARG A 34 12.51 16.53 -0.82
C ARG A 34 13.40 15.52 -1.53
N PHE A 35 13.41 15.53 -2.85
CA PHE A 35 14.37 14.79 -3.68
C PHE A 35 15.78 15.39 -3.64
N SER A 36 16.23 15.79 -2.45
CA SER A 36 17.56 16.32 -2.18
C SER A 36 18.55 15.19 -1.88
N ASN A 37 19.85 15.50 -2.01
CA ASN A 37 20.94 14.58 -1.68
C ASN A 37 20.88 14.08 -0.22
N GLU A 38 20.24 14.83 0.68
CA GLU A 38 20.09 14.45 2.10
C GLU A 38 19.24 13.19 2.30
N ASN A 39 18.30 12.93 1.38
CA ASN A 39 17.42 11.75 1.41
C ASN A 39 17.91 10.63 0.49
N ARG A 40 19.04 10.83 -0.21
CA ARG A 40 19.70 9.81 -1.03
C ARG A 40 20.75 9.11 -0.18
N ILE A 41 20.61 7.80 -0.08
CA ILE A 41 21.47 6.96 0.73
C ILE A 41 22.30 6.09 -0.22
N PRO A 42 23.63 6.24 -0.24
CA PRO A 42 24.49 5.43 -1.07
C PRO A 42 24.50 4.00 -0.51
N VAL A 43 23.88 3.08 -1.23
CA VAL A 43 23.84 1.65 -0.89
C VAL A 43 23.70 0.84 -2.16
N THR A 44 24.58 -0.13 -2.32
CA THR A 44 24.57 -0.99 -3.50
C THR A 44 23.70 -2.23 -3.28
N PHE A 45 22.76 -2.48 -4.19
CA PHE A 45 22.10 -3.77 -4.33
C PHE A 45 22.41 -4.37 -5.70
N SER A 46 22.91 -5.61 -5.69
CA SER A 46 23.14 -6.39 -6.91
C SER A 46 21.86 -6.94 -7.54
N ILE A 47 20.76 -6.89 -6.78
CA ILE A 47 19.39 -7.28 -7.11
C ILE A 47 18.48 -6.04 -7.05
N GLY A 48 17.46 -6.03 -7.89
CA GLY A 48 16.45 -4.97 -7.89
C GLY A 48 15.28 -5.27 -8.82
N GLU A 49 14.17 -4.60 -8.57
CA GLU A 49 12.88 -4.81 -9.24
C GLU A 49 12.94 -4.53 -10.75
N SER A 50 13.69 -3.51 -11.16
CA SER A 50 13.89 -3.13 -12.55
C SER A 50 14.99 -3.95 -13.22
N LEU A 51 15.86 -4.65 -12.50
CA LEU A 51 16.97 -5.40 -13.11
C LEU A 51 16.46 -6.62 -13.89
N LYS A 52 17.31 -7.24 -14.72
CA LYS A 52 16.95 -8.38 -15.59
C LYS A 52 17.54 -9.72 -15.13
N PHE A 53 16.93 -10.81 -15.60
CA PHE A 53 17.37 -12.20 -15.36
C PHE A 53 17.46 -12.52 -13.86
N SER A 54 18.52 -13.21 -13.42
CA SER A 54 18.74 -13.57 -12.02
C SER A 54 18.97 -12.37 -11.11
N ARG A 55 19.15 -11.16 -11.66
CA ARG A 55 19.29 -9.91 -10.89
C ARG A 55 17.94 -9.26 -10.60
N ASN A 56 16.89 -9.67 -11.29
CA ASN A 56 15.55 -9.22 -10.98
C ASN A 56 15.12 -9.82 -9.63
N THR A 57 14.57 -9.00 -8.74
CA THR A 57 14.12 -9.42 -7.41
C THR A 57 13.23 -10.64 -7.45
N TYR A 58 12.18 -10.61 -8.28
CA TYR A 58 11.23 -11.72 -8.42
C TYR A 58 11.96 -13.03 -8.78
N ASN A 59 12.80 -12.98 -9.82
CA ASN A 59 13.52 -14.17 -10.27
C ASN A 59 14.49 -14.70 -9.22
N ALA A 60 15.20 -13.82 -8.52
CA ALA A 60 16.16 -14.22 -7.49
C ALA A 60 15.48 -14.91 -6.30
N VAL A 61 14.31 -14.41 -5.90
CA VAL A 61 13.48 -15.01 -4.83
C VAL A 61 12.89 -16.34 -5.30
N VAL A 62 12.34 -16.41 -6.52
CA VAL A 62 11.79 -17.67 -7.07
C VAL A 62 12.86 -18.75 -7.20
N GLN A 63 14.07 -18.41 -7.64
CA GLN A 63 15.20 -19.34 -7.73
C GLN A 63 15.61 -19.89 -6.35
N ARG A 64 15.36 -19.13 -5.28
CA ARG A 64 15.61 -19.54 -3.90
C ARG A 64 14.56 -20.51 -3.36
N PHE A 65 13.40 -20.61 -4.01
CA PHE A 65 12.37 -21.55 -3.59
C PHE A 65 12.82 -22.98 -3.87
N GLY A 66 12.69 -23.84 -2.86
CA GLY A 66 12.74 -25.28 -3.07
C GLY A 66 11.53 -25.77 -3.89
N PRO A 67 11.56 -27.04 -4.38
CA PRO A 67 10.52 -27.57 -5.27
C PRO A 67 9.09 -27.40 -4.75
N TRP A 68 8.88 -27.54 -3.44
CA TRP A 68 7.56 -27.41 -2.82
C TRP A 68 7.07 -25.97 -2.75
N LYS A 69 7.96 -25.01 -2.47
CA LYS A 69 7.59 -23.60 -2.42
C LYS A 69 7.25 -23.06 -3.80
N LEU A 70 7.86 -23.57 -4.87
CA LEU A 70 7.49 -23.21 -6.24
C LEU A 70 6.02 -23.50 -6.60
N LEU A 71 5.36 -24.41 -5.88
CA LEU A 71 3.96 -24.78 -6.13
C LEU A 71 2.96 -23.90 -5.38
N SER A 72 3.37 -23.22 -4.31
CA SER A 72 2.44 -22.49 -3.44
C SER A 72 2.91 -21.10 -3.01
N TYR A 73 4.16 -20.69 -3.30
CA TYR A 73 4.70 -19.38 -2.93
C TYR A 73 4.83 -18.48 -4.15
N GLU A 74 4.52 -17.21 -3.94
CA GLU A 74 4.65 -16.14 -4.92
C GLU A 74 5.32 -14.93 -4.23
N PRO A 75 6.39 -14.35 -4.79
CA PRO A 75 6.92 -13.07 -4.31
C PRO A 75 5.92 -11.95 -4.56
N GLY A 76 5.67 -11.11 -3.55
CA GLY A 76 4.80 -9.95 -3.61
C GLY A 76 5.59 -8.64 -3.64
N ASP A 77 5.14 -7.68 -2.85
CA ASP A 77 5.68 -6.32 -2.73
C ASP A 77 7.10 -6.29 -2.16
N VAL A 78 7.88 -5.30 -2.59
CA VAL A 78 9.29 -5.11 -2.24
C VAL A 78 9.47 -3.84 -1.43
N TYR A 79 10.22 -3.96 -0.32
CA TYR A 79 10.48 -2.88 0.60
C TYR A 79 11.98 -2.74 0.85
N TYR A 80 12.46 -1.51 1.04
CA TYR A 80 13.83 -1.25 1.45
C TYR A 80 13.80 -0.69 2.87
N MET A 81 14.49 -1.36 3.80
CA MET A 81 14.49 -0.95 5.20
C MET A 81 15.81 -1.31 5.88
N LYS A 82 16.02 -0.80 7.09
CA LYS A 82 17.19 -1.16 7.90
C LYS A 82 16.89 -2.40 8.73
N ASN A 83 17.81 -3.35 8.74
CA ASN A 83 17.75 -4.51 9.62
C ASN A 83 18.14 -4.15 11.07
N ASP A 84 18.15 -5.14 11.95
CA ASP A 84 18.50 -4.98 13.38
C ASP A 84 19.94 -4.47 13.61
N GLU A 85 20.83 -4.62 12.62
CA GLU A 85 22.21 -4.09 12.63
C GLU A 85 22.31 -2.67 12.04
N GLY A 86 21.21 -2.09 11.58
CA GLY A 86 21.16 -0.79 10.92
C GLY A 86 21.59 -0.80 9.45
N LYS A 87 21.83 -1.98 8.85
CA LYS A 87 22.18 -2.14 7.43
C LYS A 87 20.92 -2.14 6.57
N TRP A 88 21.00 -1.52 5.40
CA TRP A 88 19.91 -1.55 4.43
C TRP A 88 19.78 -2.93 3.81
N VAL A 89 18.54 -3.42 3.76
CA VAL A 89 18.16 -4.69 3.16
C VAL A 89 16.93 -4.49 2.29
N GLU A 90 16.79 -5.35 1.30
CA GLU A 90 15.58 -5.50 0.51
C GLU A 90 14.74 -6.61 1.14
N VAL A 91 13.48 -6.32 1.45
CA VAL A 91 12.52 -7.24 2.07
C VAL A 91 11.40 -7.47 1.09
N VAL A 92 11.26 -8.70 0.64
CA VAL A 92 10.24 -9.12 -0.32
C VAL A 92 9.16 -9.87 0.45
N SER A 93 7.94 -9.34 0.44
CA SER A 93 6.79 -10.04 1.00
C SER A 93 6.53 -11.33 0.22
N LEU A 94 6.10 -12.38 0.90
CA LEU A 94 5.78 -13.66 0.28
C LEU A 94 4.30 -13.97 0.47
N ILE A 95 3.67 -14.39 -0.61
CA ILE A 95 2.30 -14.90 -0.62
C ILE A 95 2.37 -16.42 -0.58
N ASN A 96 1.63 -17.03 0.34
CA ASN A 96 1.48 -18.48 0.42
C ASN A 96 0.04 -18.88 0.06
N TRP A 97 -0.12 -19.54 -1.07
CA TRP A 97 -1.38 -20.07 -1.57
C TRP A 97 -1.71 -21.39 -0.86
N LYS A 98 -2.73 -21.37 -0.01
CA LYS A 98 -3.24 -22.54 0.72
C LYS A 98 -4.48 -23.09 0.02
N GLY A 99 -4.68 -24.41 0.07
CA GLY A 99 -5.84 -25.10 -0.53
C GLY A 99 -5.60 -25.59 -1.96
N PHE A 100 -6.23 -26.71 -2.32
CA PHE A 100 -6.02 -27.39 -3.61
C PHE A 100 -7.07 -27.03 -4.67
N PHE A 101 -8.36 -27.17 -4.35
CA PHE A 101 -9.46 -26.86 -5.30
C PHE A 101 -9.88 -25.39 -5.30
N PHE A 102 -9.72 -24.73 -4.15
CA PHE A 102 -10.02 -23.32 -3.96
C PHE A 102 -8.82 -22.67 -3.27
N PRO A 103 -7.76 -22.35 -4.02
CA PRO A 103 -6.57 -21.75 -3.45
C PRO A 103 -6.91 -20.35 -2.92
N TYR A 104 -6.46 -20.05 -1.71
CA TYR A 104 -6.58 -18.73 -1.08
C TYR A 104 -5.22 -18.24 -0.63
N PRO A 105 -4.92 -16.94 -0.80
CA PRO A 105 -3.64 -16.37 -0.42
C PRO A 105 -3.59 -16.15 1.10
N THR A 106 -2.40 -16.30 1.68
CA THR A 106 -2.10 -15.96 3.06
C THR A 106 -0.70 -15.36 3.15
N PHE A 107 -0.37 -14.73 4.28
CA PHE A 107 0.98 -14.25 4.52
C PHE A 107 1.96 -15.43 4.59
N GLY A 108 2.93 -15.45 3.68
CA GLY A 108 3.96 -16.47 3.57
C GLY A 108 5.28 -16.11 4.25
N GLY A 109 5.33 -15.01 4.98
CA GLY A 109 6.56 -14.47 5.57
C GLY A 109 7.28 -13.54 4.57
N VAL A 110 8.60 -13.43 4.71
CA VAL A 110 9.40 -12.54 3.86
C VAL A 110 10.69 -13.22 3.38
N MET A 111 11.23 -12.72 2.26
CA MET A 111 12.59 -12.99 1.84
C MET A 111 13.43 -11.73 2.06
N ILE A 112 14.52 -11.84 2.82
CA ILE A 112 15.46 -10.74 3.07
C ILE A 112 16.66 -10.88 2.15
N ILE A 113 16.98 -9.85 1.38
CA ILE A 113 18.12 -9.77 0.49
C ILE A 113 19.07 -8.69 1.01
N ASP A 114 20.29 -9.11 1.36
CA ASP A 114 21.30 -8.18 1.88
C ASP A 114 21.85 -7.26 0.78
N SER A 115 22.12 -6.01 1.15
CA SER A 115 22.87 -5.07 0.30
C SER A 115 24.29 -5.59 0.04
N GLY A 116 24.81 -5.35 -1.15
CA GLY A 116 26.17 -5.71 -1.54
C GLY A 116 26.38 -5.69 -3.05
N ALA A 117 27.62 -5.39 -3.46
CA ALA A 117 28.04 -5.52 -4.85
C ALA A 117 28.28 -6.99 -5.23
N HIS A 118 28.37 -7.28 -6.53
CA HIS A 118 28.67 -8.64 -7.01
C HIS A 118 30.09 -9.06 -6.59
N ASP A 119 30.19 -10.28 -6.08
CA ASP A 119 31.43 -11.05 -6.15
C ASP A 119 31.22 -12.20 -7.15
N ILE A 120 32.28 -12.71 -7.77
CA ILE A 120 32.20 -13.79 -8.77
C ILE A 120 31.52 -15.03 -8.17
N LYS A 121 31.74 -15.26 -6.87
CA LYS A 121 31.06 -16.31 -6.10
C LYS A 121 29.55 -16.06 -5.96
N ASP A 122 29.14 -14.81 -5.72
CA ASP A 122 27.73 -14.38 -5.62
C ASP A 122 26.99 -14.56 -6.96
N TYR A 123 27.68 -14.40 -8.10
CA TYR A 123 27.10 -14.64 -9.42
C TYR A 123 26.69 -16.11 -9.63
N PHE A 124 27.58 -17.05 -9.29
CA PHE A 124 27.30 -18.49 -9.43
C PHE A 124 26.24 -18.95 -8.43
N GLU A 125 26.32 -18.50 -7.18
CA GLU A 125 25.33 -18.81 -6.14
C GLU A 125 23.94 -18.31 -6.56
N ARG A 126 23.84 -17.07 -7.05
CA ARG A 126 22.56 -16.49 -7.49
C ARG A 126 21.92 -17.27 -8.63
N ILE A 127 22.69 -17.65 -9.65
CA ILE A 127 22.14 -18.37 -10.82
C ILE A 127 21.64 -19.77 -10.45
N LEU A 128 22.30 -20.44 -9.52
CA LEU A 128 22.01 -21.83 -9.18
C LEU A 128 21.01 -21.98 -8.03
N ILE A 129 21.07 -21.08 -7.04
CA ILE A 129 20.40 -21.22 -5.75
C ILE A 129 19.48 -20.02 -5.46
N GLY A 130 19.53 -18.94 -6.23
CA GLY A 130 18.83 -17.68 -5.92
C GLY A 130 19.54 -16.89 -4.82
N LYS A 131 18.89 -15.82 -4.31
CA LYS A 131 19.45 -15.00 -3.22
C LYS A 131 18.39 -14.71 -2.15
N GLY A 132 18.85 -14.57 -0.92
CA GLY A 132 18.06 -14.15 0.21
C GLY A 132 17.87 -15.20 1.29
N THR A 133 17.51 -14.70 2.47
CA THR A 133 17.19 -15.44 3.68
C THR A 133 15.69 -15.41 3.90
N TYR A 134 15.08 -16.59 3.90
CA TYR A 134 13.64 -16.73 4.17
C TYR A 134 13.38 -16.62 5.67
N VAL A 135 12.40 -15.80 6.04
CA VAL A 135 11.84 -15.71 7.40
C VAL A 135 10.37 -16.09 7.32
N SER A 136 10.00 -17.13 8.08
CA SER A 136 8.61 -17.59 8.15
C SER A 136 7.72 -16.61 8.93
N PRO A 137 6.39 -16.62 8.74
CA PRO A 137 5.47 -15.84 9.57
C PRO A 137 5.71 -16.01 11.07
N GLU A 138 5.99 -17.24 11.52
CA GLU A 138 6.21 -17.56 12.93
C GLU A 138 7.53 -17.01 13.47
N ASP A 139 8.51 -16.80 12.60
CA ASP A 139 9.85 -16.32 12.94
C ASP A 139 9.98 -14.80 12.89
N ILE A 140 9.01 -14.06 12.31
CA ILE A 140 9.00 -12.58 12.26
C ILE A 140 9.23 -11.97 13.66
N LYS A 141 8.65 -12.58 14.70
CA LYS A 141 8.81 -12.14 16.09
C LYS A 141 10.25 -12.18 16.63
N TYR A 142 11.18 -12.83 15.93
CA TYR A 142 12.59 -12.86 16.29
C TYR A 142 13.42 -11.78 15.56
N HIS A 143 12.82 -11.08 14.59
CA HIS A 143 13.44 -10.01 13.81
C HIS A 143 12.76 -8.67 14.13
N LYS A 144 13.37 -7.85 15.00
CA LYS A 144 12.70 -6.66 15.53
C LYS A 144 12.35 -5.66 14.44
N PHE A 145 13.23 -5.50 13.46
CA PHE A 145 13.02 -4.58 12.35
C PHE A 145 11.83 -4.94 11.44
N LEU A 146 11.30 -6.17 11.50
CA LEU A 146 10.12 -6.60 10.73
C LEU A 146 8.81 -6.42 11.51
N GLN A 147 8.87 -6.24 12.83
CA GLN A 147 7.67 -6.16 13.67
C GLN A 147 6.92 -4.85 13.43
N GLY A 148 5.59 -4.94 13.24
CA GLY A 148 4.73 -3.79 12.98
C GLY A 148 5.04 -3.04 11.69
N GLN A 149 5.86 -3.63 10.80
CA GLN A 149 6.14 -3.06 9.49
C GLN A 149 5.09 -3.47 8.47
N ASN A 150 4.96 -2.68 7.40
CA ASN A 150 4.17 -3.07 6.25
C ASN A 150 4.91 -4.16 5.45
N VAL A 151 4.70 -5.42 5.80
CA VAL A 151 5.32 -6.60 5.15
C VAL A 151 4.29 -7.57 4.56
N LEU A 152 3.00 -7.39 4.88
CA LEU A 152 1.92 -8.09 4.22
C LEU A 152 1.82 -7.61 2.77
N SER A 153 1.63 -8.55 1.83
CA SER A 153 1.42 -8.15 0.44
C SER A 153 0.06 -7.49 0.25
N GLU A 154 0.01 -6.39 -0.50
CA GLU A 154 -1.22 -5.70 -0.86
C GLU A 154 -2.22 -6.65 -1.53
N LYS A 155 -1.73 -7.54 -2.42
CA LYS A 155 -2.54 -8.57 -3.08
C LYS A 155 -3.26 -9.51 -2.12
N VAL A 156 -2.61 -9.90 -1.01
CA VAL A 156 -3.23 -10.75 0.02
C VAL A 156 -4.37 -9.98 0.67
N SER A 157 -4.07 -8.77 1.17
CA SER A 157 -5.07 -7.93 1.84
C SER A 157 -6.23 -7.52 0.94
N GLN A 158 -5.97 -7.31 -0.36
CA GLN A 158 -7.01 -7.00 -1.35
C GLN A 158 -7.96 -8.18 -1.52
N LEU A 159 -7.44 -9.41 -1.66
CA LEU A 159 -8.27 -10.61 -1.79
C LEU A 159 -9.05 -10.91 -0.49
N GLU A 160 -8.44 -10.66 0.67
CA GLU A 160 -9.13 -10.72 1.96
C GLU A 160 -10.26 -9.69 2.04
N ALA A 161 -10.03 -8.44 1.67
CA ALA A 161 -11.04 -7.39 1.66
C ALA A 161 -12.17 -7.68 0.66
N GLU A 162 -11.83 -8.16 -0.54
CA GLU A 162 -12.82 -8.59 -1.54
C GLU A 162 -13.69 -9.75 -1.07
N SER A 163 -13.18 -10.60 -0.17
CA SER A 163 -13.96 -11.72 0.37
C SER A 163 -15.20 -11.26 1.15
N LEU A 164 -15.22 -10.02 1.65
CA LEU A 164 -16.38 -9.47 2.38
C LEU A 164 -17.63 -9.31 1.49
N LYS A 165 -17.49 -9.36 0.16
CA LYS A 165 -18.65 -9.41 -0.76
C LYS A 165 -19.54 -10.65 -0.56
N PHE A 166 -19.04 -11.67 0.14
CA PHE A 166 -19.77 -12.89 0.48
C PHE A 166 -20.38 -12.88 1.89
N LEU A 167 -20.31 -11.76 2.64
CA LEU A 167 -20.90 -11.67 4.00
C LEU A 167 -22.41 -11.95 4.01
N GLY A 168 -23.14 -11.56 2.96
CA GLY A 168 -24.56 -11.86 2.77
C GLY A 168 -24.86 -13.29 2.32
N GLY A 169 -23.83 -14.13 2.13
CA GLY A 169 -23.91 -15.51 1.65
C GLY A 169 -23.17 -15.73 0.31
N PHE A 170 -22.90 -16.99 -0.01
CA PHE A 170 -22.13 -17.38 -1.20
C PHE A 170 -22.75 -16.90 -2.53
N SER A 171 -24.08 -16.81 -2.58
CA SER A 171 -24.81 -16.36 -3.77
C SER A 171 -25.01 -14.85 -3.85
N ASP A 172 -24.64 -14.08 -2.82
CA ASP A 172 -24.83 -12.61 -2.78
C ASP A 172 -24.11 -11.88 -3.92
N PRO A 173 -22.85 -12.18 -4.27
CA PRO A 173 -22.19 -11.49 -5.40
C PRO A 173 -22.59 -12.00 -6.79
N LEU A 174 -23.55 -12.92 -6.90
CA LEU A 174 -24.02 -13.39 -8.21
C LEU A 174 -24.90 -12.31 -8.86
N PRO A 175 -24.86 -12.13 -10.20
CA PRO A 175 -25.50 -11.00 -10.88
C PRO A 175 -26.99 -10.79 -10.58
N TRP A 176 -27.70 -11.86 -10.18
CA TRP A 176 -29.13 -11.83 -9.86
C TRP A 176 -29.45 -11.54 -8.38
N ASN A 177 -28.45 -11.44 -7.48
CA ASN A 177 -28.65 -11.34 -6.04
C ASN A 177 -27.70 -10.35 -5.32
N MET A 178 -27.15 -9.36 -6.02
CA MET A 178 -26.17 -8.38 -5.50
C MET A 178 -26.77 -7.31 -4.57
N LYS A 179 -27.66 -7.69 -3.65
CA LYS A 179 -28.36 -6.72 -2.79
C LYS A 179 -27.44 -6.16 -1.71
N THR A 180 -26.60 -7.00 -1.13
CA THR A 180 -25.67 -6.64 -0.05
C THR A 180 -24.21 -6.76 -0.46
N ALA A 181 -23.95 -7.23 -1.69
CA ALA A 181 -22.61 -7.33 -2.24
C ALA A 181 -21.90 -5.97 -2.27
N VAL A 182 -20.63 -5.99 -1.87
CA VAL A 182 -19.73 -4.83 -1.86
C VAL A 182 -18.53 -5.05 -2.77
N LYS A 183 -17.84 -3.95 -3.10
CA LYS A 183 -16.62 -3.92 -3.90
C LYS A 183 -15.61 -2.93 -3.29
N ILE A 184 -14.34 -3.14 -3.61
CA ILE A 184 -13.33 -2.09 -3.51
C ILE A 184 -13.60 -1.14 -4.71
N PRO A 185 -13.87 0.17 -4.47
CA PRO A 185 -14.10 1.10 -5.56
C PRO A 185 -12.81 1.33 -6.35
N VAL A 186 -12.93 1.37 -7.68
CA VAL A 186 -11.83 1.75 -8.57
C VAL A 186 -11.94 3.24 -8.85
N LEU A 187 -10.85 3.96 -8.65
CA LEU A 187 -10.77 5.42 -8.84
C LEU A 187 -9.88 5.72 -10.04
N PRO A 188 -10.42 5.96 -11.25
CA PRO A 188 -9.60 6.02 -12.48
C PRO A 188 -8.50 7.09 -12.49
N ASP A 189 -8.76 8.23 -11.85
CA ASP A 189 -7.82 9.35 -11.76
C ASP A 189 -6.89 9.25 -10.53
N ASP A 190 -7.15 8.33 -9.62
CA ASP A 190 -6.34 8.09 -8.42
C ASP A 190 -5.13 7.24 -8.77
N GLN A 191 -3.96 7.71 -8.34
CA GLN A 191 -2.69 7.07 -8.64
C GLN A 191 -2.24 6.10 -7.55
N ASN A 192 -2.91 6.12 -6.40
CA ASN A 192 -2.67 5.23 -5.28
C ASN A 192 -3.98 4.54 -4.88
N GLN A 193 -4.28 3.43 -5.55
CA GLN A 193 -5.49 2.65 -5.24
C GLN A 193 -5.42 2.05 -3.83
N GLN A 194 -6.57 1.63 -3.31
CA GLN A 194 -6.63 0.89 -2.06
C GLN A 194 -5.90 -0.47 -2.21
N PRO A 195 -5.18 -0.94 -1.17
CA PRO A 195 -5.23 -0.47 0.22
C PRO A 195 -4.52 0.85 0.48
N PHE A 196 -5.12 1.68 1.34
CA PHE A 196 -4.37 2.79 1.94
C PHE A 196 -3.63 2.29 3.18
N VAL A 197 -2.31 2.22 3.09
CA VAL A 197 -1.45 1.88 4.24
C VAL A 197 -1.40 3.09 5.18
N THR A 198 -1.98 2.93 6.38
CA THR A 198 -2.18 4.01 7.34
C THR A 198 -1.89 3.53 8.77
N ASP A 199 -1.34 4.42 9.59
CA ASP A 199 -1.15 4.19 11.02
C ASP A 199 -2.46 4.47 11.78
N PHE A 200 -2.98 3.46 12.48
CA PHE A 200 -4.19 3.57 13.29
C PHE A 200 -3.90 3.37 14.76
N ASP A 201 -4.48 4.25 15.57
CA ASP A 201 -4.52 4.13 17.01
C ASP A 201 -5.85 3.49 17.44
N PHE A 202 -5.76 2.26 17.95
CA PHE A 202 -6.88 1.51 18.49
C PHE A 202 -6.99 1.61 20.02
N SER A 203 -6.16 2.44 20.65
CA SER A 203 -6.28 2.72 22.08
C SER A 203 -7.68 3.27 22.43
N GLY A 204 -8.19 2.84 23.58
CA GLY A 204 -9.54 3.19 24.03
C GLY A 204 -10.68 2.48 23.30
N THR A 205 -10.39 1.47 22.48
CA THR A 205 -11.40 0.55 21.93
C THR A 205 -11.43 -0.76 22.71
N ASP A 206 -12.57 -1.46 22.67
CA ASP A 206 -12.73 -2.77 23.34
C ASP A 206 -12.19 -3.96 22.52
N ILE A 207 -11.49 -3.69 21.41
CA ILE A 207 -10.96 -4.72 20.52
C ILE A 207 -9.48 -4.98 20.80
N ASP A 208 -9.10 -6.25 20.76
CA ASP A 208 -7.71 -6.70 20.85
C ASP A 208 -7.00 -6.53 19.49
N ALA A 209 -6.80 -5.27 19.10
CA ALA A 209 -6.04 -4.82 17.92
C ALA A 209 -4.83 -4.00 18.37
N TYR A 210 -3.68 -4.18 17.74
CA TYR A 210 -2.51 -3.33 18.03
C TYR A 210 -2.66 -1.97 17.38
N SER A 211 -1.95 -0.96 17.89
CA SER A 211 -1.88 0.36 17.23
C SER A 211 -0.62 0.42 16.37
N GLY A 212 -0.78 0.74 15.09
CA GLY A 212 0.30 0.68 14.09
C GLY A 212 -0.23 0.65 12.66
N LEU A 213 0.55 0.07 11.74
CA LEU A 213 0.24 0.09 10.31
C LEU A 213 -0.82 -0.95 9.92
N TYR A 214 -1.85 -0.49 9.20
CA TYR A 214 -2.88 -1.33 8.61
C TYR A 214 -3.08 -0.99 7.13
N HIS A 215 -3.45 -2.02 6.36
CA HIS A 215 -4.08 -1.88 5.06
C HIS A 215 -5.55 -1.56 5.28
N TRP A 216 -5.96 -0.36 4.88
CA TRP A 216 -7.34 0.06 4.99
C TRP A 216 -8.06 -0.01 3.64
N PHE A 217 -9.30 -0.53 3.67
CA PHE A 217 -10.21 -0.51 2.53
C PHE A 217 -11.56 0.09 2.92
N GLY A 218 -12.06 0.99 2.08
CA GLY A 218 -13.44 1.47 2.11
C GLY A 218 -14.27 0.71 1.08
N LEU A 219 -15.05 -0.26 1.54
CA LEU A 219 -15.91 -1.05 0.67
C LEU A 219 -17.25 -0.36 0.43
N GLU A 220 -17.69 -0.37 -0.82
CA GLU A 220 -18.91 0.28 -1.28
C GLU A 220 -19.86 -0.74 -1.90
N PRO A 221 -21.19 -0.52 -1.88
CA PRO A 221 -22.12 -1.42 -2.54
C PRO A 221 -21.81 -1.57 -4.04
N VAL A 222 -22.11 -2.74 -4.60
CA VAL A 222 -22.02 -2.91 -6.04
C VAL A 222 -23.10 -2.07 -6.74
N GLY A 223 -22.67 -1.32 -7.75
CA GLY A 223 -23.46 -0.33 -8.50
C GLY A 223 -22.58 0.88 -8.84
N GLU A 224 -22.89 1.59 -9.92
CA GLU A 224 -22.17 2.83 -10.28
C GLU A 224 -22.67 4.04 -9.48
N GLU A 225 -23.97 4.09 -9.18
CA GLU A 225 -24.58 5.21 -8.44
C GLU A 225 -24.49 5.07 -6.91
N ARG A 226 -23.90 3.98 -6.40
CA ARG A 226 -23.87 3.66 -4.96
C ARG A 226 -22.49 3.93 -4.38
N THR A 227 -22.29 5.17 -3.95
CA THR A 227 -21.00 5.67 -3.44
C THR A 227 -20.99 5.86 -1.92
N SER A 228 -21.83 5.10 -1.18
CA SER A 228 -21.83 5.11 0.28
C SER A 228 -20.79 4.12 0.83
N LEU A 229 -20.13 4.48 1.93
CA LEU A 229 -19.22 3.59 2.64
C LEU A 229 -20.02 2.54 3.40
N SER A 230 -19.96 1.27 2.97
CA SER A 230 -20.60 0.16 3.66
C SER A 230 -19.72 -0.40 4.78
N TYR A 231 -18.44 -0.62 4.47
CA TYR A 231 -17.48 -1.16 5.42
C TYR A 231 -16.18 -0.37 5.41
N SER A 232 -15.63 -0.11 6.58
CA SER A 232 -14.21 0.21 6.75
C SER A 232 -13.49 -1.07 7.18
N VAL A 233 -12.59 -1.58 6.36
CA VAL A 233 -11.83 -2.81 6.62
C VAL A 233 -10.42 -2.43 7.03
N PHE A 234 -9.91 -3.08 8.08
CA PHE A 234 -8.59 -2.88 8.66
C PHE A 234 -7.89 -4.24 8.73
N ILE A 235 -6.86 -4.41 7.91
CA ILE A 235 -6.02 -5.62 7.89
C ILE A 235 -4.64 -5.22 8.40
N PRO A 236 -4.13 -5.83 9.48
CA PRO A 236 -2.79 -5.56 9.99
C PRO A 236 -1.74 -5.72 8.88
N ALA A 237 -0.90 -4.70 8.69
CA ALA A 237 0.08 -4.71 7.60
C ALA A 237 1.31 -5.60 7.90
N ASP A 238 1.42 -6.13 9.12
CA ASP A 238 2.54 -6.95 9.59
C ASP A 238 2.38 -8.46 9.34
N GLY A 239 1.31 -8.85 8.64
CA GLY A 239 1.03 -10.24 8.31
C GLY A 239 0.38 -11.04 9.45
N THR A 240 -0.10 -10.37 10.51
CA THR A 240 -0.97 -10.98 11.50
C THR A 240 -2.25 -11.49 10.81
N GLU A 241 -2.54 -12.79 10.92
CA GLU A 241 -3.74 -13.43 10.33
C GLU A 241 -5.05 -13.03 11.08
N LYS A 242 -5.34 -11.72 11.13
CA LYS A 242 -6.57 -11.13 11.69
C LYS A 242 -7.13 -10.11 10.69
N LEU A 243 -8.45 -9.99 10.62
CA LEU A 243 -9.14 -8.97 9.84
C LEU A 243 -10.19 -8.30 10.74
N TYR A 244 -10.21 -6.98 10.73
CA TYR A 244 -11.23 -6.20 11.42
C TYR A 244 -12.04 -5.44 10.38
N TYR A 245 -13.34 -5.29 10.61
CA TYR A 245 -14.15 -4.40 9.80
C TYR A 245 -15.18 -3.68 10.66
N TYR A 246 -15.55 -2.49 10.22
CA TYR A 246 -16.60 -1.69 10.81
C TYR A 246 -17.76 -1.61 9.83
N ASP A 247 -18.90 -2.16 10.23
CA ASP A 247 -20.13 -2.17 9.42
C ASP A 247 -20.92 -0.86 9.61
N HIS A 248 -20.73 0.06 8.68
CA HIS A 248 -21.47 1.32 8.63
C HIS A 248 -22.93 1.10 8.20
N ALA A 249 -23.16 0.13 7.31
CA ALA A 249 -24.48 -0.17 6.75
C ALA A 249 -25.45 -0.72 7.82
N ALA A 250 -25.03 -1.70 8.63
CA ALA A 250 -25.83 -2.23 9.73
C ALA A 250 -26.13 -1.17 10.80
N LYS A 251 -25.20 -0.23 11.00
CA LYS A 251 -25.38 0.92 11.90
C LYS A 251 -26.16 2.08 11.27
N LYS A 252 -26.61 1.94 10.01
CA LYS A 252 -27.35 2.96 9.26
C LYS A 252 -26.63 4.31 9.20
N GLN A 253 -25.30 4.28 9.12
CA GLN A 253 -24.47 5.47 8.97
C GLN A 253 -24.37 5.82 7.48
N GLY A 254 -24.87 6.99 7.08
CA GLY A 254 -24.92 7.45 5.68
C GLY A 254 -23.59 7.97 5.14
N TYR A 255 -22.46 7.38 5.56
CA TYR A 255 -21.13 7.89 5.27
C TYR A 255 -20.83 7.82 3.77
N ALA A 256 -20.17 8.84 3.24
CA ALA A 256 -19.69 8.85 1.87
C ALA A 256 -18.48 7.91 1.73
N GLY A 257 -18.50 7.09 0.68
CA GLY A 257 -17.40 6.22 0.28
C GLY A 257 -16.30 6.98 -0.43
N VAL A 258 -15.16 6.33 -0.62
CA VAL A 258 -13.96 6.91 -1.22
C VAL A 258 -14.24 7.39 -2.66
N SER A 259 -15.10 6.67 -3.40
CA SER A 259 -15.49 7.03 -4.78
C SER A 259 -16.25 8.35 -4.89
N ALA A 260 -16.90 8.80 -3.82
CA ALA A 260 -17.61 10.08 -3.79
C ALA A 260 -16.67 11.27 -3.58
N MET A 261 -15.47 11.04 -3.03
CA MET A 261 -14.58 12.11 -2.57
C MET A 261 -14.10 13.05 -3.69
N PRO A 262 -13.67 12.56 -4.88
CA PRO A 262 -13.24 13.45 -5.97
C PRO A 262 -14.30 14.48 -6.36
N LEU A 263 -15.54 14.03 -6.53
CA LEU A 263 -16.64 14.91 -6.92
C LEU A 263 -16.95 15.94 -5.83
N LYS A 264 -16.89 15.54 -4.54
CA LYS A 264 -17.13 16.47 -3.43
C LYS A 264 -16.09 17.58 -3.38
N VAL A 265 -14.83 17.24 -3.58
CA VAL A 265 -13.74 18.22 -3.66
C VAL A 265 -13.98 19.19 -4.82
N ILE A 266 -14.33 18.69 -6.01
CA ILE A 266 -14.62 19.52 -7.19
C ILE A 266 -15.82 20.46 -6.95
N GLU A 267 -16.90 19.93 -6.38
CA GLU A 267 -18.12 20.70 -6.07
C GLU A 267 -17.87 21.81 -5.05
N SER A 268 -16.98 21.58 -4.09
CA SER A 268 -16.65 22.54 -3.02
C SER A 268 -15.93 23.79 -3.52
N ARG A 269 -15.25 23.71 -4.68
CA ARG A 269 -14.43 24.79 -5.21
C ARG A 269 -14.53 24.89 -6.74
N LYS A 270 -15.64 25.47 -7.20
CA LYS A 270 -16.00 25.52 -8.63
C LYS A 270 -15.07 26.41 -9.46
N GLU A 271 -14.42 27.38 -8.83
CA GLU A 271 -13.50 28.33 -9.46
C GLU A 271 -12.06 27.80 -9.62
N TYR A 272 -11.78 26.60 -9.11
CA TYR A 272 -10.48 25.96 -9.25
C TYR A 272 -10.29 25.39 -10.66
N ASP A 273 -9.06 25.43 -11.19
CA ASP A 273 -8.80 24.94 -12.54
C ASP A 273 -8.67 23.41 -12.57
N TRP A 274 -9.83 22.74 -12.67
CA TRP A 274 -9.95 21.28 -12.75
C TRP A 274 -9.51 20.68 -14.11
N SER A 275 -9.17 21.53 -15.09
CA SER A 275 -8.64 21.05 -16.37
C SER A 275 -7.20 20.55 -16.22
N VAL A 276 -6.40 21.22 -15.37
CA VAL A 276 -4.99 20.89 -15.12
C VAL A 276 -4.72 20.32 -13.72
N ASN A 277 -5.72 20.29 -12.84
CA ASN A 277 -5.61 19.71 -11.50
C ASN A 277 -6.65 18.62 -11.28
N LYS A 278 -6.25 17.54 -10.60
CA LYS A 278 -7.15 16.43 -10.25
C LYS A 278 -7.01 16.06 -8.77
N PRO A 279 -8.11 15.70 -8.10
CA PRO A 279 -8.07 14.97 -6.84
C PRO A 279 -7.55 13.56 -7.09
N VAL A 280 -6.47 13.16 -6.43
CA VAL A 280 -5.65 12.02 -6.88
C VAL A 280 -5.33 11.00 -5.80
N GLU A 281 -5.74 11.24 -4.56
CA GLU A 281 -5.56 10.32 -3.44
C GLU A 281 -6.49 10.73 -2.29
N PHE A 282 -7.10 9.75 -1.61
CA PHE A 282 -8.01 9.99 -0.48
C PHE A 282 -7.78 9.03 0.68
N ARG A 283 -6.92 9.39 1.63
CA ARG A 283 -6.59 8.51 2.76
C ARG A 283 -7.57 8.67 3.92
N PRO A 284 -7.95 7.58 4.60
CA PRO A 284 -8.76 7.67 5.81
C PRO A 284 -7.99 8.44 6.89
N TYR A 285 -8.67 9.37 7.56
CA TYR A 285 -8.13 10.16 8.65
C TYR A 285 -9.14 10.19 9.80
N ILE A 286 -8.88 9.40 10.83
CA ILE A 286 -9.76 9.31 12.00
C ILE A 286 -9.26 10.26 13.08
N LYS A 287 -10.15 11.11 13.60
CA LYS A 287 -9.82 12.07 14.65
C LYS A 287 -10.93 12.16 15.68
N ASP A 288 -10.54 12.33 16.95
CA ASP A 288 -11.46 12.69 18.01
C ASP A 288 -11.65 14.22 18.02
N ILE A 289 -12.87 14.68 17.70
CA ILE A 289 -13.24 16.10 17.66
C ILE A 289 -14.46 16.30 18.56
N ALA A 290 -14.35 17.26 19.50
CA ALA A 290 -15.41 17.56 20.47
C ALA A 290 -15.93 16.31 21.22
N GLY A 291 -15.03 15.37 21.55
CA GLY A 291 -15.36 14.13 22.25
C GLY A 291 -16.01 13.04 21.38
N LYS A 292 -16.15 13.25 20.07
CA LYS A 292 -16.66 12.25 19.12
C LYS A 292 -15.55 11.81 18.17
N ARG A 293 -15.36 10.49 18.03
CA ARG A 293 -14.53 9.90 16.99
C ARG A 293 -15.20 10.07 15.63
N ARG A 294 -14.51 10.71 14.69
CA ARG A 294 -15.02 11.03 13.36
C ARG A 294 -14.07 10.51 12.29
N LEU A 295 -14.65 10.06 11.18
CA LEU A 295 -13.92 9.65 9.99
C LEU A 295 -13.91 10.81 8.99
N PHE A 296 -12.71 11.22 8.61
CA PHE A 296 -12.44 12.12 7.51
C PHE A 296 -11.67 11.38 6.42
N PHE A 297 -11.62 11.98 5.23
CA PHE A 297 -10.67 11.64 4.20
C PHE A 297 -9.72 12.82 3.99
N LEU A 298 -8.42 12.58 4.08
CA LEU A 298 -7.40 13.52 3.65
C LEU A 298 -7.21 13.34 2.14
N GLY A 299 -7.70 14.31 1.38
CA GLY A 299 -7.61 14.38 -0.06
C GLY A 299 -6.39 15.16 -0.53
N THR A 300 -5.69 14.63 -1.52
CA THR A 300 -4.58 15.30 -2.21
C THR A 300 -5.05 15.74 -3.59
N ILE A 301 -4.79 17.00 -3.95
CA ILE A 301 -5.04 17.56 -5.27
C ILE A 301 -3.70 17.90 -5.90
N SER A 302 -3.45 17.38 -7.10
CA SER A 302 -2.19 17.57 -7.80
C SER A 302 -2.41 18.04 -9.23
N ALA A 303 -1.45 18.82 -9.72
CA ALA A 303 -1.37 19.20 -11.11
C ALA A 303 -0.97 18.00 -11.98
N ILE A 304 -1.71 17.77 -13.07
CA ILE A 304 -1.44 16.74 -14.08
C ILE A 304 -1.17 17.45 -15.40
N ARG A 305 -0.09 17.07 -16.09
CA ARG A 305 0.19 17.59 -17.43
C ARG A 305 -0.55 16.75 -18.48
N ASP A 306 -1.19 17.39 -19.44
CA ASP A 306 -1.95 16.69 -20.49
C ASP A 306 -1.10 15.73 -21.35
N ASP A 307 0.20 16.01 -21.49
CA ASP A 307 1.15 15.27 -22.33
C ASP A 307 1.87 14.11 -21.61
N SER A 308 1.87 14.12 -20.28
CA SER A 308 2.42 13.05 -19.46
C SER A 308 1.36 12.61 -18.47
N LYS A 309 0.90 11.36 -18.55
CA LYS A 309 0.00 10.72 -17.56
C LYS A 309 0.63 10.59 -16.16
N LYS A 310 1.48 11.52 -15.75
CA LYS A 310 2.29 11.55 -14.53
C LYS A 310 2.25 12.98 -13.96
N PHE A 311 2.27 13.08 -12.63
CA PHE A 311 2.28 14.37 -11.93
C PHE A 311 3.54 15.18 -12.19
N ASP A 312 3.40 16.50 -12.09
CA ASP A 312 4.56 17.34 -11.83
C ASP A 312 4.95 17.23 -10.34
N GLY A 313 5.90 16.34 -10.04
CA GLY A 313 6.42 16.13 -8.68
C GLY A 313 7.15 17.34 -8.08
N SER A 314 7.21 18.47 -8.80
CA SER A 314 7.81 19.72 -8.33
C SER A 314 6.78 20.68 -7.71
N ALA A 315 5.49 20.48 -7.95
CA ALA A 315 4.43 21.32 -7.41
C ALA A 315 4.05 20.88 -5.99
N THR A 316 3.86 21.84 -5.08
CA THR A 316 3.26 21.55 -3.77
C THR A 316 1.78 21.20 -3.99
N PRO A 317 1.32 20.00 -3.62
CA PRO A 317 -0.07 19.63 -3.79
C PRO A 317 -0.96 20.45 -2.86
N ASP A 318 -2.19 20.69 -3.29
CA ASP A 318 -3.23 21.22 -2.40
C ASP A 318 -3.86 20.07 -1.60
N LEU A 319 -4.32 20.38 -0.39
CA LEU A 319 -4.91 19.39 0.51
C LEU A 319 -6.33 19.79 0.91
N ALA A 320 -7.19 18.79 1.06
CA ALA A 320 -8.54 18.97 1.58
C ALA A 320 -8.89 17.88 2.59
N LEU A 321 -9.65 18.23 3.62
CA LEU A 321 -10.28 17.28 4.54
C LEU A 321 -11.75 17.17 4.21
N ILE A 322 -12.22 15.95 3.99
CA ILE A 322 -13.60 15.66 3.67
C ILE A 322 -14.21 14.89 4.83
N ASP A 323 -15.27 15.41 5.42
CA ASP A 323 -16.01 14.70 6.46
C ASP A 323 -16.84 13.56 5.85
N ALA A 324 -16.63 12.32 6.27
CA ALA A 324 -17.36 11.18 5.70
C ALA A 324 -18.87 11.23 6.03
N GLU A 325 -19.25 11.76 7.19
CA GLU A 325 -20.64 11.84 7.68
C GLU A 325 -21.41 12.99 7.01
N TYR A 326 -20.84 14.20 7.04
CA TYR A 326 -21.51 15.41 6.56
C TYR A 326 -21.15 15.79 5.12
N ARG A 327 -20.10 15.19 4.56
CA ARG A 327 -19.61 15.43 3.19
C ARG A 327 -19.15 16.89 2.97
N ASP A 328 -18.83 17.57 4.07
CA ASP A 328 -18.28 18.91 4.04
C ASP A 328 -16.79 18.85 3.69
N VAL A 329 -16.31 19.84 2.96
CA VAL A 329 -14.93 19.88 2.44
C VAL A 329 -14.22 21.11 2.98
N ILE A 330 -13.15 20.86 3.72
CA ILE A 330 -12.32 21.89 4.33
C ILE A 330 -10.99 21.91 3.59
N TRP A 331 -10.73 23.00 2.87
CA TRP A 331 -9.44 23.19 2.18
C TRP A 331 -8.37 23.62 3.18
N ILE A 332 -7.22 22.95 3.13
CA ILE A 332 -6.08 23.24 4.01
C ILE A 332 -5.16 24.25 3.32
N ASP A 333 -4.82 25.34 4.00
CA ASP A 333 -3.77 26.25 3.55
C ASP A 333 -2.39 25.62 3.81
N VAL A 334 -1.87 24.93 2.79
CA VAL A 334 -0.55 24.28 2.83
C VAL A 334 0.61 25.25 3.11
N LYS A 335 0.42 26.56 2.94
CA LYS A 335 1.43 27.59 3.24
C LYS A 335 1.37 28.06 4.70
N LYS A 336 0.28 27.79 5.42
CA LYS A 336 0.09 28.15 6.83
C LYS A 336 -0.43 26.97 7.66
N PRO A 337 0.33 25.86 7.74
CA PRO A 337 -0.11 24.66 8.46
C PRO A 337 -0.36 24.90 9.96
N SER A 338 0.17 25.97 10.56
CA SER A 338 -0.08 26.32 11.97
C SER A 338 -1.47 26.92 12.24
N GLN A 339 -2.23 27.27 11.21
CA GLN A 339 -3.59 27.83 11.34
C GLN A 339 -4.69 26.76 11.17
N TRP A 340 -4.27 25.51 10.99
CA TRP A 340 -5.18 24.37 10.84
C TRP A 340 -5.77 23.94 12.18
#